data_AF-A0A1T4XJ35-F1
#
_entry.id   AF-A0A1T4XJ35-F1
#
_cell.length_a   1.000
_cell.length_b   1.000
_cell.length_c   1.000
_cell.angle_alpha   90.00
_cell.angle_beta   90.00
_cell.angle_gamma   90.00
#
_symmetry.space_group_name_H-M   'P 1'
#
loop_
_entity.id
_entity.type
_entity.pdbx_description
1 polymer ?
#
loop_
_entity_poly.entity_id
_entity_poly.type
_entity_poly.pdbx_seq_one_letter_code
_entity_poly.pdbx_strand_id
1 'polypeptide(L)' 'MDRSFYHFALRYRGGGKDDVKAMFAEKMFRDPSFPKNEEEFDTLSRYVEDQADHDLSSTTFDELYAIYQDVCSR' A
#
# COMPACT_ATOMS: atom_id res chain seq x y z
N MET A 1 9.52 11.74 10.45
CA MET A 1 9.27 11.29 9.06
C MET A 1 7.86 10.72 9.07
N ASP A 2 6.86 11.59 9.21
CA ASP A 2 5.50 11.24 9.64
C ASP A 2 4.64 10.85 8.43
N ARG A 3 5.15 9.92 7.62
CA ARG A 3 4.45 9.48 6.41
C ARG A 3 4.11 8.02 6.59
N SER A 4 2.92 7.76 7.12
CA SER A 4 2.34 6.42 7.15
C SER A 4 2.35 5.79 5.75
N PHE A 5 2.31 4.46 5.70
CA PHE A 5 2.35 3.70 4.45
C PHE A 5 1.31 4.20 3.44
N TYR A 6 0.14 4.61 3.92
CA TYR A 6 -0.90 5.25 3.12
C TYR A 6 -0.41 6.46 2.33
N HIS A 7 0.27 7.42 2.98
CA HIS A 7 0.81 8.62 2.33
C HIS A 7 1.88 8.28 1.29
N PHE A 8 2.68 7.24 1.57
CA PHE A 8 3.67 6.74 0.62
C PHE A 8 3.00 6.12 -0.62
N ALA A 9 2.01 5.25 -0.43
CA ALA A 9 1.27 4.59 -1.49
C ALA A 9 0.59 5.60 -2.43
N LEU A 10 0.06 6.72 -1.91
CA LEU A 10 -0.55 7.78 -2.73
C LEU A 10 0.39 8.40 -3.77
N ARG A 11 1.71 8.31 -3.60
CA ARG A 11 2.69 8.79 -4.59
C ARG A 11 2.66 7.95 -5.88
N TYR A 12 2.25 6.69 -5.79
CA TYR A 12 2.15 5.77 -6.94
C TYR A 12 0.83 5.94 -7.70
N ARG A 13 -0.10 6.76 -7.19
CA ARG A 13 -1.35 7.06 -7.85
C ARG A 13 -1.10 7.81 -9.16
N GLY A 14 -1.77 7.39 -10.23
CA GLY A 14 -1.60 7.97 -11.57
C GLY A 14 -0.53 7.29 -12.43
N GLY A 15 0.03 6.18 -11.96
CA GLY A 15 0.78 5.26 -12.82
C GLY A 15 -0.08 4.63 -13.93
N GLY A 16 0.56 3.97 -14.89
CA GLY A 16 -0.14 3.31 -15.99
C GLY A 16 -1.12 2.25 -15.49
N LYS A 17 -2.17 1.95 -16.26
CA LYS A 17 -3.13 0.88 -15.94
C LYS A 17 -2.51 -0.53 -15.83
N ASP A 18 -1.27 -0.68 -16.30
CA ASP A 18 -0.46 -1.90 -16.20
C ASP A 18 0.33 -1.99 -14.88
N ASP A 19 0.44 -0.87 -14.14
CA ASP A 19 1.15 -0.82 -12.88
C ASP A 19 0.25 -1.31 -11.74
N VAL A 20 0.45 -2.57 -11.36
CA VAL A 20 -0.21 -3.19 -10.19
C VAL A 20 -0.06 -2.33 -8.92
N LYS A 21 1.05 -1.60 -8.79
CA LYS A 21 1.32 -0.68 -7.68
C LYS A 21 0.40 0.54 -7.71
N ALA A 22 0.09 1.08 -8.90
CA ALA A 22 -0.84 2.19 -9.06
C ALA A 22 -2.29 1.73 -8.79
N MET A 23 -2.65 0.53 -9.23
CA MET A 23 -3.96 -0.07 -8.93
C MET A 23 -4.14 -0.29 -7.42
N PHE A 24 -3.12 -0.83 -6.75
CA PHE A 24 -3.09 -1.01 -5.30
C PHE A 24 -3.29 0.32 -4.56
N ALA A 25 -2.53 1.35 -4.94
CA ALA A 25 -2.65 2.68 -4.35
C ALA A 25 -4.04 3.31 -4.58
N GLU A 26 -4.63 3.13 -5.76
CA GLU A 26 -5.96 3.66 -6.06
C GLU A 26 -7.06 2.93 -5.29
N LYS A 27 -6.96 1.61 -5.12
CA LYS A 27 -7.91 0.82 -4.36
C LYS A 27 -7.83 1.12 -2.86
N MET A 28 -6.62 1.20 -2.31
CA MET A 28 -6.37 1.67 -0.96
C MET A 28 -6.90 3.09 -0.72
N PHE A 29 -6.74 4.01 -1.69
CA PHE A 29 -7.29 5.36 -1.58
C PHE A 29 -8.82 5.38 -1.59
N ARG A 30 -9.44 4.52 -2.40
CA ARG A 30 -10.91 4.39 -2.49
C ARG A 30 -11.48 3.75 -1.23
N ASP A 31 -10.70 2.94 -0.52
CA ASP A 31 -11.11 2.29 0.71
C ASP A 31 -11.05 3.27 1.91
N PRO A 32 -12.20 3.61 2.52
CA PRO A 32 -12.23 4.51 3.67
C PRO A 32 -11.91 3.80 4.99
N SER A 33 -11.96 2.46 5.02
CA SER A 33 -11.69 1.61 6.20
C SER A 33 -10.19 1.39 6.40
N PHE A 34 -9.38 1.67 5.37
CA PHE A 34 -7.93 1.53 5.45
C PHE A 34 -7.33 2.45 6.52
N PRO A 35 -6.51 1.91 7.45
CA PRO A 35 -5.97 2.67 8.55
C PRO A 35 -4.87 3.62 8.06
N LYS A 36 -5.21 4.91 7.92
CA LYS A 36 -4.34 5.95 7.32
C LYS A 36 -3.10 6.29 8.14
N ASN A 37 -3.15 6.02 9.44
CA ASN A 37 -2.05 6.27 10.37
C ASN A 37 -1.21 5.02 10.62
N GLU A 38 -1.53 3.89 9.98
CA GLU A 38 -0.80 2.65 10.17
C GLU A 38 0.45 2.61 9.31
N GLU A 39 1.53 2.17 9.93
CA GLU A 39 2.82 1.90 9.28
C GLU A 39 3.32 0.49 9.55
N GLU A 40 2.63 -0.27 10.40
CA GLU A 40 3.06 -1.59 10.83
C GLU A 40 2.74 -2.66 9.78
N PHE A 41 3.76 -3.42 9.37
CA PHE A 41 3.62 -4.48 8.37
C PHE A 41 2.56 -5.51 8.73
N ASP A 42 2.50 -5.95 9.99
CA ASP A 42 1.58 -7.01 10.42
C ASP A 42 0.12 -6.59 10.22
N THR A 43 -0.24 -5.41 10.72
CA THR A 43 -1.58 -4.85 10.59
C THR A 43 -1.98 -4.65 9.12
N LEU A 44 -1.05 -4.16 8.30
CA LEU A 44 -1.28 -3.92 6.87
C LEU A 44 -1.38 -5.22 6.06
N SER A 45 -0.49 -6.17 6.30
CA SER A 45 -0.51 -7.51 5.66
C SER A 45 -1.84 -8.19 5.95
N ARG A 46 -2.25 -8.18 7.22
CA ARG A 46 -3.50 -8.78 7.65
C ARG A 46 -4.72 -8.11 7.01
N TYR A 47 -4.69 -6.80 6.81
CA TYR A 47 -5.74 -6.08 6.07
C TYR A 47 -5.81 -6.50 4.60
N VAL A 48 -4.65 -6.62 3.94
CA VAL A 48 -4.55 -7.05 2.53
C VAL A 48 -5.06 -8.49 2.37
N GLU A 49 -4.69 -9.38 3.30
CA GLU A 49 -5.17 -10.75 3.34
C GLU A 49 -6.69 -10.84 3.57
N ASP A 50 -7.25 -9.98 4.44
CA ASP A 50 -8.69 -9.94 4.73
C ASP A 50 -9.53 -9.41 3.56
N GLN A 51 -9.04 -8.40 2.82
CA GLN A 51 -9.70 -7.92 1.61
C GLN A 51 -9.80 -9.01 0.52
N ALA A 52 -8.88 -9.98 0.50
CA ALA A 52 -8.85 -11.12 -0.41
C ALA A 52 -9.23 -10.77 -1.86
N ASP A 53 -8.75 -9.62 -2.34
CA ASP A 53 -9.17 -9.04 -3.61
C ASP A 53 -8.10 -9.29 -4.67
N HIS A 54 -8.52 -9.69 -5.87
CA HIS A 54 -7.61 -10.06 -6.95
C HIS A 54 -6.74 -8.88 -7.44
N ASP A 55 -7.16 -7.64 -7.15
CA ASP A 55 -6.37 -6.42 -7.39
C ASP A 55 -5.39 -6.09 -6.24
N LEU A 56 -5.62 -6.61 -5.02
CA LEU A 56 -4.73 -6.48 -3.86
C LEU A 56 -3.98 -7.79 -3.63
N SER A 57 -2.94 -8.02 -4.42
CA SER A 57 -2.05 -9.16 -4.19
C SER A 57 -1.06 -8.88 -3.06
N SER A 58 -0.86 -9.87 -2.18
CA SER A 58 0.17 -9.84 -1.14
C SER A 58 1.57 -9.61 -1.71
N THR A 59 1.85 -10.10 -2.92
CA THR A 59 3.10 -9.85 -3.63
C THR A 59 3.32 -8.37 -3.92
N THR A 60 2.29 -7.66 -4.39
CA THR A 60 2.38 -6.22 -4.71
C THR A 60 2.51 -5.39 -3.43
N PHE A 61 1.85 -5.81 -2.36
CA PHE A 61 2.00 -5.20 -1.05
C PHE A 61 3.45 -5.33 -0.53
N ASP A 62 4.03 -6.53 -0.58
CA ASP A 62 5.40 -6.79 -0.14
C ASP A 62 6.42 -5.94 -0.90
N GLU A 63 6.29 -5.85 -2.24
CA GLU A 63 7.12 -4.96 -3.07
C GLU A 63 7.01 -3.48 -2.65
N LEU A 64 5.79 -2.97 -2.46
CA LEU A 64 5.57 -1.58 -2.06
C LEU A 64 6.12 -1.30 -0.66
N TYR A 65 5.92 -2.24 0.26
CA TYR A 65 6.35 -2.12 1.64
C TYR A 65 7.88 -2.19 1.76
N ALA A 66 8.56 -3.02 0.96
CA ALA A 66 10.01 -3.05 0.89
C ALA A 66 10.58 -1.69 0.44
N ILE A 67 9.97 -1.04 -0.56
CA ILE A 67 10.39 0.30 -1.00
C ILE A 67 10.10 1.33 0.11
N TYR A 68 8.96 1.23 0.78
CA TYR A 68 8.63 2.10 1.92
C TYR A 68 9.69 1.98 3.04
N GLN A 69 10.08 0.75 3.40
CA GLN A 69 11.14 0.50 4.39
C GLN A 69 12.48 1.07 3.96
N ASP A 70 12.89 0.91 2.71
CA ASP A 70 14.13 1.50 2.18
C ASP A 70 14.10 3.04 2.28
N VAL A 71 12.97 3.66 1.91
CA VAL A 71 12.79 5.11 1.99
C VAL A 71 12.77 5.62 3.44
N CYS A 72 12.18 4.86 4.36
CA CYS A 72 12.14 5.23 5.78
C CYS A 72 13.47 4.99 6.49
N SER A 73 14.27 4.03 6.02
CA SER A 73 15.59 3.72 6.56
C SER A 73 16.69 4.67 6.06
N ARG A 74 16.34 5.64 5.20
CA ARG A 74 17.22 6.68 4.64
C ARG A 74 16.99 8.03 5.29
#